data_AF-A0A651F7M8-F1
#
_entry.id   AF-A0A651F7M8-F1
#
_cell.length_a   1.000
_cell.length_b   1.000
_cell.length_c   1.000
_cell.angle_alpha   90.00
_cell.angle_beta   90.00
_cell.angle_gamma   90.00
#
_symmetry.space_group_name_H-M   'P 1'
#
loop_
_entity.id
_entity.type
_entity.pdbx_description
1 polymer ?
#
loop_
_entity_poly.entity_id
_entity_poly.type
_entity_poly.pdbx_seq_one_letter_code
_entity_poly.pdbx_strand_id
1 'polypeptide(L)'
;MDKEIKLSPLEREVIQKLLEGDDEAKEILREQFRVATVLDRTVTDTGFYVDFSIPEDIQRLADREKLIIQGIGAKIPSLAFDASFILFVKDGAINLLEGFAYEEPWPNRIDTFELFHEVYNRKPKGLE
;
A
#
# COMPACT_ATOMS: atom_id res chain seq x y z
N MET A 1 16.87 17.45 15.03
CA MET A 1 17.01 15.98 15.16
C MET A 1 15.71 15.45 14.60
N ASP A 2 15.67 15.22 13.29
CA ASP A 2 14.44 14.86 12.60
C ASP A 2 14.02 13.47 13.04
N LYS A 3 12.77 13.37 13.48
CA LYS A 3 12.22 12.16 14.08
C LYS A 3 11.91 11.20 12.92
N GLU A 4 12.63 10.09 12.84
CA GLU A 4 12.38 9.03 11.86
C GLU A 4 10.91 8.57 11.94
N ILE A 5 10.16 8.72 10.84
CA ILE A 5 8.79 8.23 10.72
C ILE A 5 8.87 6.74 10.40
N LYS A 6 8.32 5.91 11.28
CA LYS A 6 8.30 4.46 11.09
C LYS A 6 6.98 4.01 10.51
N LEU A 7 7.06 3.01 9.63
CA LEU A 7 5.88 2.27 9.16
C LEU A 7 5.17 1.60 10.34
N SER A 8 3.85 1.63 10.30
CA SER A 8 3.02 0.82 11.18
C SER A 8 3.14 -0.68 10.78
N PRO A 9 2.77 -1.61 11.67
CA PRO A 9 2.70 -3.03 11.32
C PRO A 9 1.82 -3.29 10.09
N LEU A 10 0.64 -2.65 10.03
CA LEU A 10 -0.29 -2.77 8.90
C LEU A 10 0.35 -2.32 7.58
N GLU A 11 0.92 -1.11 7.54
CA GLU A 11 1.54 -0.56 6.32
C GLU A 11 2.67 -1.47 5.82
N ARG A 12 3.51 -1.98 6.73
CA ARG A 12 4.60 -2.88 6.39
C ARG A 12 4.09 -4.19 5.81
N GLU A 13 3.13 -4.85 6.47
CA GLU A 13 2.61 -6.15 6.04
C GLU A 13 1.82 -6.02 4.74
N VAL A 14 1.05 -4.95 4.56
CA VAL A 14 0.35 -4.65 3.29
C VAL A 14 1.33 -4.50 2.14
N ILE A 15 2.40 -3.70 2.30
CA ILE A 15 3.39 -3.54 1.22
C ILE A 15 4.09 -4.86 0.92
N GLN A 16 4.50 -5.61 1.96
CA GLN A 16 5.09 -6.94 1.76
C GLN A 16 4.16 -7.84 0.95
N LYS A 17 2.87 -7.84 1.29
CA LYS A 17 1.87 -8.66 0.61
C LYS A 17 1.57 -8.21 -0.81
N LEU A 18 1.50 -6.90 -1.06
CA LEU A 18 1.37 -6.33 -2.40
C LEU A 18 2.60 -6.65 -3.27
N LEU A 19 3.77 -6.87 -2.67
CA LEU A 19 5.02 -7.20 -3.35
C LEU A 19 5.33 -8.71 -3.38
N GLU A 20 4.42 -9.58 -2.95
CA GLU A 20 4.53 -11.04 -3.12
C GLU A 20 4.55 -11.41 -4.61
N GLY A 21 5.28 -12.48 -4.96
CA GLY A 21 5.46 -12.97 -6.32
C GLY A 21 6.94 -13.07 -6.74
N ASP A 22 7.20 -13.89 -7.75
CA ASP A 22 8.55 -14.25 -8.21
C ASP A 22 8.91 -13.61 -9.56
N ASP A 23 8.39 -12.41 -9.85
CA ASP A 23 8.78 -11.66 -11.04
C ASP A 23 9.85 -10.59 -10.74
N GLU A 24 10.68 -10.30 -11.75
CA GLU A 24 11.80 -9.37 -11.66
C GLU A 24 11.37 -7.98 -11.15
N ALA A 25 10.18 -7.50 -11.52
CA ALA A 25 9.70 -6.21 -11.06
C ALA A 25 9.40 -6.23 -9.55
N LYS A 26 8.81 -7.31 -9.04
CA LYS A 26 8.58 -7.50 -7.59
C LYS A 26 9.89 -7.63 -6.82
N GLU A 27 10.90 -8.29 -7.37
CA GLU A 27 12.23 -8.36 -6.77
C GLU A 27 12.85 -6.97 -6.61
N ILE A 28 12.85 -6.17 -7.67
CA ILE A 28 13.37 -4.78 -7.64
C ILE A 28 12.62 -3.93 -6.61
N LEU A 29 11.28 -3.99 -6.60
CA LEU A 29 10.47 -3.21 -5.66
C LEU A 29 10.67 -3.65 -4.21
N ARG A 30 10.92 -4.95 -3.94
CA ARG A 30 11.27 -5.41 -2.60
C ARG A 30 12.60 -4.83 -2.13
N GLU A 31 13.61 -4.78 -2.99
CA GLU A 31 14.90 -4.16 -2.64
C GLU A 31 14.76 -2.65 -2.40
N GLN A 32 13.95 -1.94 -3.18
CA GLN A 32 13.59 -0.55 -2.89
C GLN A 32 12.92 -0.41 -1.52
N PHE A 33 11.94 -1.25 -1.21
CA PHE A 33 11.21 -1.19 0.05
C PHE A 33 12.12 -1.41 1.27
N ARG A 34 13.17 -2.24 1.15
CA ARG A 34 14.13 -2.49 2.25
C ARG A 34 14.88 -1.25 2.70
N VAL A 35 15.08 -0.29 1.80
CA VAL A 35 15.83 0.95 2.05
C VAL A 35 14.96 2.21 1.97
N ALA A 36 13.66 2.03 1.77
CA ALA A 36 12.70 3.11 1.70
C ALA A 36 12.62 3.87 3.03
N THR A 37 12.56 5.19 2.95
CA THR A 37 12.30 6.06 4.09
C THR A 37 10.93 6.69 3.96
N VAL A 38 10.18 6.79 5.06
CA VAL A 38 8.90 7.49 5.07
C VAL A 38 9.18 8.98 5.15
N LEU A 39 8.73 9.73 4.15
CA LEU A 39 8.85 11.18 4.08
C LEU A 39 7.75 11.87 4.87
N ASP A 40 6.51 11.44 4.65
CA ASP A 40 5.34 12.01 5.28
C ASP A 40 4.24 10.95 5.49
N ARG A 41 3.34 11.23 6.43
CA ARG A 41 2.09 10.49 6.60
C ARG A 41 0.95 11.47 6.77
N THR A 42 0.01 11.47 5.83
CA THR A 42 -1.23 12.22 5.92
C THR A 42 -2.39 11.28 6.22
N VAL A 43 -3.09 11.50 7.35
CA VAL A 43 -4.33 10.78 7.69
C VAL A 43 -5.50 11.67 7.32
N THR A 44 -6.46 11.11 6.57
CA THR A 44 -7.73 11.76 6.21
C THR A 44 -8.86 11.17 7.04
N ASP A 45 -10.09 11.66 6.82
CA ASP A 45 -11.26 11.09 7.48
C ASP A 45 -11.43 9.61 7.09
N THR A 46 -11.24 9.24 5.82
CA THR A 46 -11.53 7.89 5.31
C THR A 46 -10.30 7.03 5.03
N GLY A 47 -9.09 7.51 5.33
CA GLY A 47 -7.88 6.75 5.02
C GLY A 47 -6.59 7.45 5.37
N PHE A 48 -5.53 7.07 4.65
CA PHE A 48 -4.21 7.67 4.80
C PHE A 48 -3.37 7.58 3.52
N TYR A 49 -2.32 8.39 3.51
CA TYR A 49 -1.26 8.43 2.52
C TYR A 49 0.09 8.31 3.24
N VAL A 50 0.99 7.46 2.74
CA VAL A 50 2.39 7.37 3.18
C VAL A 50 3.30 7.60 1.99
N ASP A 51 4.01 8.72 2.00
CA ASP A 51 4.97 9.08 0.97
C ASP A 51 6.35 8.50 1.28
N PHE A 52 7.02 8.00 0.25
CA PHE A 52 8.32 7.35 0.36
C PHE A 52 9.42 8.10 -0.39
N SER A 53 10.64 8.02 0.14
CA SER A 53 11.86 8.33 -0.59
C SER A 53 12.68 7.07 -0.77
N ILE A 54 13.08 6.83 -2.03
CA ILE A 54 13.99 5.76 -2.43
C ILE A 54 15.31 6.41 -2.86
N PRO A 55 16.46 5.99 -2.30
CA PRO A 55 17.77 6.51 -2.68
C PRO A 55 18.03 6.36 -4.19
N GLU A 56 18.73 7.33 -4.79
CA GLU A 56 18.94 7.41 -6.25
C GLU A 56 19.82 6.28 -6.82
N ASP A 57 20.67 5.68 -5.97
CA ASP A 57 21.56 4.57 -6.32
C ASP A 57 20.85 3.21 -6.35
N ILE A 58 19.58 3.15 -5.94
CA ILE A 58 18.78 1.93 -5.97
C ILE A 58 18.17 1.72 -7.34
N GLN A 59 18.20 0.47 -7.81
CA GLN A 59 17.64 0.07 -9.09
C GLN A 59 16.17 0.49 -9.23
N ARG A 60 15.84 1.09 -10.39
CA ARG A 60 14.49 1.47 -10.79
C ARG A 60 13.94 0.50 -11.82
N LEU A 61 12.63 0.34 -11.87
CA LEU A 61 11.98 -0.41 -12.96
C LEU A 61 12.18 0.33 -14.28
N ALA A 62 12.63 -0.38 -15.32
CA ALA A 62 12.71 0.16 -16.67
C ALA A 62 11.31 0.40 -17.27
N ASP A 63 11.15 1.48 -18.03
CA ASP A 63 9.95 1.76 -18.86
C ASP A 63 8.60 1.81 -18.12
N ARG A 64 8.60 2.17 -16.82
CA ARG A 64 7.37 2.30 -16.01
C ARG A 64 7.24 3.71 -15.44
N GLU A 65 6.67 4.63 -16.23
CA GLU A 65 6.35 5.98 -15.75
C GLU A 65 5.37 5.92 -14.56
N LYS A 66 4.35 5.05 -14.64
CA LYS A 66 3.36 4.83 -13.58
C LYS A 66 2.95 3.36 -13.53
N LEU A 67 3.04 2.76 -12.34
CA LEU A 67 2.54 1.43 -12.03
C LEU A 67 1.70 1.49 -10.75
N ILE A 68 0.54 0.83 -10.76
CA ILE A 68 -0.38 0.74 -9.64
C ILE A 68 -0.50 -0.72 -9.25
N ILE A 69 -0.25 -1.03 -7.98
CA ILE A 69 -0.37 -2.37 -7.42
C ILE A 69 -1.47 -2.35 -6.36
N GLN A 70 -2.46 -3.21 -6.53
CA GLN A 70 -3.66 -3.30 -5.68
C GLN A 70 -4.09 -4.76 -5.56
N GLY A 71 -5.20 -5.02 -4.85
CA GLY A 71 -5.75 -6.36 -4.69
C GLY A 71 -5.48 -6.98 -3.33
N ILE A 72 -5.01 -6.20 -2.36
CA ILE A 72 -4.91 -6.58 -0.96
C ILE A 72 -5.90 -5.73 -0.16
N GLY A 73 -6.69 -6.41 0.66
CA GLY A 73 -7.56 -5.79 1.65
C GLY A 73 -7.19 -6.23 3.06
N ALA A 74 -7.76 -5.56 4.05
CA ALA A 74 -7.60 -5.89 5.47
C ALA A 74 -8.94 -5.86 6.19
N LYS A 75 -9.22 -6.93 6.94
CA LYS A 75 -10.27 -6.91 7.96
C LYS A 75 -9.70 -6.22 9.19
N ILE A 76 -10.30 -5.11 9.59
CA ILE A 76 -9.93 -4.39 10.81
C ILE A 76 -11.16 -4.38 11.72
N PRO A 77 -11.11 -4.94 12.94
CA PRO A 77 -12.32 -5.14 13.76
C PRO A 77 -13.11 -3.86 14.09
N SER A 78 -12.46 -2.70 14.04
CA SER A 78 -13.11 -1.40 14.28
C SER A 78 -13.80 -0.80 13.04
N LEU A 79 -13.62 -1.40 11.86
CA LEU A 79 -14.29 -0.99 10.64
C LEU A 79 -15.53 -1.88 10.40
N ALA A 80 -16.60 -1.29 9.88
CA ALA A 80 -17.80 -2.00 9.45
C ALA A 80 -17.58 -2.74 8.12
N PHE A 81 -16.73 -2.19 7.26
CA PHE A 81 -16.29 -2.74 5.98
C PHE A 81 -14.79 -3.03 6.00
N ASP A 82 -14.31 -3.81 5.03
CA ASP A 82 -12.88 -4.06 4.90
C ASP A 82 -12.13 -2.81 4.42
N ALA A 83 -10.85 -2.69 4.75
CA ALA A 83 -9.98 -1.67 4.15
C ALA A 83 -9.32 -2.18 2.87
N SER A 84 -9.00 -1.28 1.95
CA SER A 84 -8.29 -1.56 0.70
C SER A 84 -7.03 -0.72 0.58
N PHE A 85 -6.07 -1.20 -0.20
CA PHE A 85 -4.75 -0.57 -0.31
C PHE A 85 -4.25 -0.50 -1.76
N ILE A 86 -3.55 0.59 -2.05
CA ILE A 86 -2.94 0.84 -3.36
C ILE A 86 -1.50 1.31 -3.16
N LEU A 87 -0.57 0.61 -3.79
CA LEU A 87 0.83 1.02 -3.86
C LEU A 87 1.11 1.63 -5.24
N PHE A 88 1.50 2.89 -5.22
CA PHE A 88 1.88 3.64 -6.41
C PHE A 88 3.39 3.60 -6.59
N VAL A 89 3.80 3.23 -7.80
CA VAL A 89 5.18 3.28 -8.28
C VAL A 89 5.25 4.34 -9.38
N LYS A 90 6.18 5.28 -9.23
CA LYS A 90 6.37 6.41 -10.14
C LYS A 90 7.84 6.50 -10.51
N ASP A 91 8.10 6.71 -11.81
CA ASP A 91 9.47 6.81 -12.34
C ASP A 91 10.33 5.59 -11.89
N GLY A 92 9.71 4.41 -11.96
CA GLY A 92 10.29 3.12 -11.57
C GLY A 92 10.58 2.92 -10.09
N ALA A 93 10.14 3.81 -9.18
CA ALA A 93 10.36 3.71 -7.74
C ALA A 93 9.06 3.73 -6.92
N ILE A 94 9.04 3.03 -5.78
CA ILE A 94 7.95 3.14 -4.78
C ILE A 94 7.79 4.61 -4.39
N ASN A 95 6.56 5.12 -4.51
CA ASN A 95 6.26 6.53 -4.31
C ASN A 95 5.29 6.74 -3.14
N LEU A 96 4.16 6.02 -3.14
CA LEU A 96 3.05 6.29 -2.22
C LEU A 96 2.30 4.99 -1.89
N LEU A 97 1.98 4.79 -0.61
CA LEU A 97 0.94 3.83 -0.18
C LEU A 97 -0.32 4.63 0.20
N GLU A 98 -1.45 4.25 -0.39
CA GLU A 98 -2.78 4.68 0.03
C GLU A 98 -3.49 3.52 0.72
N GLY A 99 -4.12 3.79 1.86
CA GLY A 99 -5.05 2.88 2.51
C GLY A 99 -6.36 3.60 2.78
N PHE A 100 -7.49 2.96 2.51
CA PHE A 100 -8.81 3.58 2.65
C PHE A 100 -9.86 2.60 3.16
N ALA A 101 -10.81 3.15 3.92
CA ALA A 101 -12.02 2.49 4.36
C ALA A 101 -13.21 2.92 3.48
N TYR A 102 -14.23 2.07 3.38
CA TYR A 102 -15.42 2.35 2.57
C TYR A 102 -16.53 2.96 3.42
N GLU A 103 -16.99 4.16 3.04
CA GLU A 103 -18.17 4.82 3.66
C GLU A 103 -18.07 5.03 5.19
N GLU A 104 -16.86 4.99 5.75
CA GLU A 104 -16.64 5.15 7.18
C GLU A 104 -15.27 5.78 7.51
N PRO A 105 -15.11 6.34 8.72
CA PRO A 105 -13.84 6.93 9.12
C PRO A 105 -12.73 5.90 9.34
N TRP A 106 -11.51 6.26 8.98
CA TRP A 106 -10.32 5.49 9.28
C TRP A 106 -10.05 5.47 10.79
N PRO A 107 -9.73 4.30 11.38
CA PRO A 107 -9.52 4.21 12.81
C PRO A 107 -8.24 4.92 13.24
N ASN A 108 -8.32 5.66 14.34
CA ASN A 108 -7.16 6.32 14.97
C ASN A 108 -6.11 5.33 15.51
N ARG A 109 -6.49 4.06 15.67
CA ARG A 109 -5.63 3.00 16.19
C ARG A 109 -6.05 1.65 15.62
N ILE A 110 -5.07 0.88 15.17
CA ILE A 110 -5.24 -0.48 14.63
C ILE A 110 -4.34 -1.40 15.44
N ASP A 111 -4.94 -2.23 16.29
CA ASP A 111 -4.21 -3.20 17.12
C ASP A 111 -4.14 -4.59 16.47
N THR A 112 -5.17 -4.95 15.70
CA THR A 112 -5.27 -6.24 15.00
C THR A 112 -5.87 -6.04 13.62
N PHE A 113 -5.43 -6.87 12.69
CA PHE A 113 -5.95 -6.93 11.32
C PHE A 113 -5.70 -8.32 10.72
N GLU A 114 -6.44 -8.66 9.66
CA GLU A 114 -6.23 -9.86 8.86
C GLU A 114 -6.15 -9.44 7.38
N LEU A 115 -5.04 -9.72 6.71
CA LEU A 115 -4.87 -9.41 5.29
C LEU A 115 -5.43 -10.52 4.40
N PHE A 116 -6.03 -10.13 3.28
CA PHE A 116 -6.56 -11.06 2.29
C PHE A 116 -6.38 -10.53 0.86
N HIS A 117 -6.43 -11.44 -0.12
CA HIS A 117 -6.50 -11.05 -1.53
C HIS A 117 -7.93 -10.67 -1.89
N GLU A 118 -8.11 -9.47 -2.44
CA GLU A 118 -9.41 -8.99 -2.90
C GLU A 118 -9.88 -9.82 -4.10
N VAL A 119 -11.09 -10.36 -3.99
CA VAL A 119 -11.73 -11.04 -5.12
C VAL A 119 -12.62 -10.03 -5.83
N TYR A 120 -12.09 -9.38 -6.87
CA TYR A 120 -12.90 -8.55 -7.77
C TYR A 120 -13.84 -9.42 -8.59
N ASN A 121 -15.05 -9.68 -8.09
CA ASN A 121 -16.11 -10.23 -8.91
C ASN A 121 -16.56 -9.16 -9.92
N ARG A 122 -15.91 -9.10 -11.09
CA ARG A 122 -16.43 -8.42 -12.28
C ARG A 122 -17.64 -9.17 -12.82
N LYS A 123 -18.77 -9.14 -12.10
CA LYS A 123 -20.07 -9.31 -12.74
C LYS A 123 -20.84 -8.01 -12.54
N PRO A 124 -21.20 -7.28 -13.61
CA PRO A 124 -22.17 -6.21 -13.47
C PRO A 124 -23.45 -6.81 -12.90
N LYS A 125 -24.03 -6.18 -11.89
CA LYS A 125 -25.43 -6.45 -11.53
C LYS A 125 -26.29 -6.10 -12.75
N GLY A 126 -26.97 -7.10 -13.33
CA GLY A 126 -28.06 -6.87 -14.30
C GLY A 126 -27.84 -7.30 -15.75
N LEU A 127 -27.20 -8.43 -16.02
CA LEU A 127 -27.40 -9.17 -17.28
C LEU A 127 -27.93 -10.55 -16.95
N GLU A 128 -29.27 -10.65 -16.87
CA GLU A 128 -30.02 -11.85 -17.26
C GLU A 128 -30.34 -11.77 -18.75
#